data_AF-A0A2T5J0Q9-F1
#
_entry.id   AF-A0A2T5J0Q9-F1
#
_cell.length_a   1.000
_cell.length_b   1.000
_cell.length_c   1.000
_cell.angle_alpha   90.00
_cell.angle_beta   90.00
_cell.angle_gamma   90.00
#
_symmetry.space_group_name_H-M   'P 1'
#
loop_
_entity.id
_entity.type
_entity.pdbx_description
1 polymer ?
#
loop_
_entity_poly.entity_id
_entity_poly.type
_entity_poly.pdbx_seq_one_letter_code
_entity_poly.pdbx_strand_id
1 'polypeptide(L)'
;MGWLLYVLVFAAGLAIGYFLPFYRNNDSRVRELEDHLKTLQAKYEHYQETVTAHFSHSAQLVNNLTNAYREVHEHLQKGAHELCADNKRHTASNPATAFLSLESPKDAYPQPVSAEDDKFLATIEPPRDYATKSPHDKGTLDEEYGFK
;
A
#
# COMPACT_ATOMS: atom_id res chain seq x y z
N MET A 1 -18.06 45.45 61.13
CA MET A 1 -17.93 46.27 59.90
C MET A 1 -16.94 45.70 58.86
N GLY A 2 -16.05 44.74 59.19
CA GLY A 2 -15.08 44.20 58.22
C GLY A 2 -15.61 43.13 57.24
N TRP A 3 -16.76 42.51 57.52
CA TRP A 3 -17.33 41.43 56.68
C TRP A 3 -17.70 41.89 55.26
N LEU A 4 -18.06 43.17 55.11
CA LEU A 4 -18.45 43.78 53.84
C LEU A 4 -17.27 43.88 52.86
N LEU A 5 -16.05 44.10 53.37
CA LEU A 5 -14.82 44.11 52.57
C LEU A 5 -14.52 42.74 51.95
N TYR A 6 -14.71 41.67 52.72
CA TYR A 6 -14.50 40.31 52.20
C TYR A 6 -15.50 39.95 51.10
N VAL A 7 -16.78 40.34 51.26
CA VAL A 7 -17.81 40.13 50.23
C VAL A 7 -17.50 40.92 48.95
N LEU A 8 -17.01 42.15 49.09
CA LEU A 8 -16.66 43.00 47.94
C LEU A 8 -15.47 42.44 47.16
N VAL A 9 -14.41 42.01 47.85
CA VAL A 9 -13.24 41.37 47.21
C VAL A 9 -13.64 40.05 46.53
N PHE A 10 -14.50 39.26 47.16
CA PHE A 10 -15.02 38.02 46.57
C PHE A 10 -15.84 38.29 45.30
N ALA A 11 -16.72 39.29 45.33
CA ALA A 11 -17.51 39.69 44.17
C ALA A 11 -16.63 40.23 43.04
N ALA A 12 -15.60 41.02 43.36
CA ALA A 12 -14.63 41.51 42.38
C ALA A 12 -13.83 40.36 41.75
N GLY A 13 -13.38 39.39 42.55
CA GLY A 13 -12.70 38.18 42.06
C GLY A 13 -13.58 37.34 41.15
N LEU A 14 -14.86 37.17 41.49
CA LEU A 14 -15.86 36.48 40.66
C LEU A 14 -16.10 37.20 39.33
N ALA A 15 -16.25 38.52 39.37
CA ALA A 15 -16.45 39.32 38.18
C ALA A 15 -15.26 39.21 37.22
N ILE A 16 -14.03 39.36 37.74
CA ILE A 16 -12.80 39.26 36.95
C ILE A 16 -12.60 37.82 36.41
N GLY A 17 -12.82 36.81 37.26
CA GLY A 17 -12.71 35.40 36.85
C GLY A 17 -13.71 35.01 35.77
N TYR A 18 -14.92 35.58 35.79
CA TYR A 18 -15.94 35.35 34.77
C TYR A 18 -15.67 36.12 33.46
N PHE A 19 -15.07 37.31 33.54
CA PHE A 19 -14.79 38.14 32.35
C PHE A 19 -13.53 37.69 31.57
N LEU A 20 -12.55 37.09 32.26
CA LEU A 20 -11.32 36.57 31.67
C LEU A 20 -11.50 35.63 30.45
N PRO A 21 -12.38 34.60 30.48
CA PRO A 21 -12.58 33.72 29.34
C PRO A 21 -13.24 34.42 28.14
N PHE A 22 -14.04 35.46 28.36
CA PHE A 22 -14.68 36.23 27.27
C PHE A 22 -13.67 37.02 26.42
N TYR A 23 -12.53 37.42 27.00
CA TYR A 23 -11.49 38.13 26.26
C TYR A 23 -10.51 37.18 25.53
N ARG A 24 -10.50 35.90 25.91
CA ARG A 24 -9.65 34.89 25.26
C ARG A 24 -10.35 34.38 24.01
N ASN A 25 -9.88 34.86 22.86
CA ASN A 25 -10.29 34.47 21.51
C ASN A 25 -9.99 32.98 21.22
N ASN A 26 -10.65 32.06 21.92
CA ASN A 26 -10.46 30.63 21.78
C ASN A 26 -11.03 30.12 20.44
N ASP A 27 -12.06 30.78 19.90
CA ASP A 27 -12.73 30.38 18.66
C ASP A 27 -11.79 30.35 17.45
N SER A 28 -10.83 31.28 17.34
CA SER A 28 -9.91 31.28 16.20
C SER A 28 -8.95 30.10 16.23
N ARG A 29 -8.44 29.71 17.41
CA ARG A 29 -7.50 28.59 17.53
C ARG A 29 -8.20 27.26 17.34
N VAL A 30 -9.44 27.13 17.82
CA VAL A 30 -10.26 25.93 17.58
C VAL A 30 -10.58 25.80 16.09
N ARG A 31 -11.00 26.90 15.44
CA ARG A 31 -11.27 26.95 14.00
C ARG A 31 -10.03 26.61 13.16
N GLU A 32 -8.88 27.15 13.52
CA GLU A 32 -7.60 26.86 12.85
C GLU A 32 -7.25 25.37 12.99
N LEU A 33 -7.40 24.80 14.19
CA LEU A 33 -7.13 23.39 14.42
C LEU A 33 -8.10 22.46 13.67
N GLU A 34 -9.38 22.81 13.60
CA GLU A 34 -10.37 22.11 12.78
C GLU A 34 -10.00 22.14 11.28
N ASP A 35 -9.55 23.28 10.78
CA ASP A 35 -9.11 23.42 9.38
C ASP A 35 -7.83 22.61 9.11
N HIS A 36 -6.89 22.59 10.06
CA HIS A 36 -5.72 21.71 9.98
C HIS A 36 -6.09 20.22 9.91
N LEU A 37 -7.05 19.78 10.72
CA LEU A 37 -7.52 18.39 10.67
C LEU A 37 -8.21 18.09 9.34
N LYS A 38 -9.07 18.98 8.86
CA LYS A 38 -9.76 18.82 7.59
C LYS A 38 -8.79 18.78 6.41
N THR A 39 -7.78 19.65 6.39
CA THR A 39 -6.75 19.67 5.35
C THR A 39 -5.86 18.43 5.37
N LEU A 40 -5.51 17.91 6.56
CA LEU A 40 -4.77 16.65 6.68
C LEU A 40 -5.59 15.47 6.16
N GLN A 41 -6.87 15.38 6.53
CA GLN A 41 -7.75 14.32 6.07
C GLN A 41 -7.90 14.36 4.54
N ALA A 42 -8.11 15.55 3.96
CA ALA A 42 -8.19 15.72 2.51
C ALA A 42 -6.89 15.30 1.80
N LYS A 43 -5.72 15.64 2.36
CA LYS A 43 -4.43 15.20 1.81
C LYS A 43 -4.26 13.69 1.88
N TYR A 44 -4.71 13.05 2.95
CA TYR A 44 -4.65 11.61 3.11
C TYR A 44 -5.54 10.89 2.11
N GLU A 45 -6.78 11.35 1.93
CA GLU A 45 -7.71 10.82 0.94
C GLU A 45 -7.17 10.98 -0.49
N HIS A 46 -6.63 12.16 -0.81
CA HIS A 46 -6.00 12.41 -2.11
C HIS A 46 -4.77 11.52 -2.36
N TYR A 47 -3.96 11.30 -1.33
CA TYR A 47 -2.82 10.37 -1.41
C TYR A 47 -3.28 8.94 -1.68
N GLN A 48 -4.29 8.46 -0.97
CA GLN A 48 -4.86 7.13 -1.20
C GLN A 48 -5.38 6.98 -2.63
N GLU A 49 -6.15 7.96 -3.12
CA GLU A 49 -6.67 7.97 -4.49
C GLU A 49 -5.53 7.91 -5.52
N THR A 50 -4.49 8.74 -5.34
CA THR A 50 -3.34 8.82 -6.24
C THR A 50 -2.57 7.50 -6.29
N VAL A 51 -2.35 6.86 -5.14
CA VAL A 51 -1.66 5.56 -5.06
C VAL A 51 -2.48 4.48 -5.75
N THR A 52 -3.78 4.42 -5.50
CA THR A 52 -4.68 3.46 -6.15
C THR A 52 -4.69 3.65 -7.67
N ALA A 53 -4.77 4.89 -8.15
CA ALA A 53 -4.72 5.19 -9.57
C ALA A 53 -3.37 4.79 -10.20
N HIS A 54 -2.24 5.07 -9.53
CA HIS A 54 -0.90 4.73 -10.02
C HIS A 54 -0.71 3.22 -10.12
N PHE A 55 -1.12 2.44 -9.11
CA PHE A 55 -1.00 0.99 -9.14
C PHE A 55 -1.98 0.32 -10.10
N SER A 56 -3.18 0.88 -10.28
CA SER A 56 -4.11 0.45 -11.32
C SER A 56 -3.51 0.60 -12.71
N HIS A 57 -2.96 1.78 -13.03
CA HIS A 57 -2.29 2.03 -14.30
C HIS A 57 -1.03 1.15 -14.48
N SER A 58 -0.26 0.97 -13.41
CA SER A 58 0.92 0.10 -13.43
C SER A 58 0.56 -1.36 -13.68
N ALA A 59 -0.52 -1.87 -13.08
CA ALA A 59 -1.02 -3.22 -13.32
C ALA A 59 -1.45 -3.42 -14.79
N GLN A 60 -2.08 -2.41 -15.41
CA GLN A 60 -2.41 -2.43 -16.83
C GLN A 60 -1.14 -2.49 -17.70
N LEU A 61 -0.13 -1.68 -17.40
CA LEU A 61 1.15 -1.69 -18.13
C LEU A 61 1.87 -3.04 -18.02
N VAL A 62 1.93 -3.63 -16.82
CA VAL A 62 2.55 -4.95 -16.60
C VAL A 62 1.79 -6.05 -17.34
N ASN A 63 0.46 -5.99 -17.38
CA ASN A 63 -0.34 -6.93 -18.15
C ASN A 63 -0.04 -6.81 -19.65
N ASN A 64 -0.01 -5.57 -20.18
CA ASN A 64 0.35 -5.33 -21.58
C ASN A 64 1.75 -5.86 -21.91
N LEU A 65 2.73 -5.66 -21.03
CA LEU A 65 4.08 -6.21 -21.19
C LEU A 65 4.05 -7.74 -21.22
N THR A 66 3.29 -8.36 -20.33
CA THR A 66 3.17 -9.82 -20.26
C THR A 66 2.55 -10.38 -21.55
N ASN A 67 1.55 -9.70 -22.10
CA ASN A 67 0.93 -10.09 -23.37
C ASN A 67 1.88 -9.91 -24.55
N ALA A 68 2.61 -8.80 -24.62
CA ALA A 68 3.63 -8.59 -25.65
C ALA A 68 4.74 -9.66 -25.59
N TYR A 69 5.17 -10.05 -24.38
CA TYR A 69 6.12 -11.14 -24.20
C TYR A 69 5.57 -12.47 -24.73
N ARG A 70 4.29 -12.79 -24.46
CA ARG A 70 3.62 -13.99 -24.99
C ARG A 70 3.57 -13.99 -26.51
N GLU A 71 3.22 -12.87 -27.12
CA GLU A 71 3.14 -12.73 -28.58
C GLU A 71 4.51 -12.96 -29.22
N VAL A 72 5.57 -12.40 -28.66
CA VAL A 72 6.95 -12.63 -29.11
C VAL A 72 7.32 -14.11 -28.99
N HIS A 73 6.98 -14.74 -27.87
CA HIS A 73 7.25 -16.17 -27.66
C HIS A 73 6.50 -17.05 -28.69
N GLU A 74 5.21 -16.78 -28.91
CA GLU A 74 4.41 -17.50 -29.90
C GLU A 74 4.95 -17.28 -31.32
N HIS A 75 5.37 -16.07 -31.66
CA HIS A 75 6.00 -15.77 -32.95
C HIS A 75 7.30 -16.54 -33.14
N LEU A 76 8.14 -16.62 -32.11
CA LEU A 76 9.37 -17.42 -32.13
C LEU A 76 9.08 -18.91 -32.27
N GLN A 77 8.07 -19.44 -31.59
CA GLN A 77 7.66 -20.84 -31.73
C GLN A 77 7.16 -21.14 -33.15
N LYS A 78 6.29 -20.28 -33.71
CA LYS A 78 5.81 -20.41 -35.09
C LYS A 78 6.95 -20.32 -36.09
N GLY A 79 7.85 -19.35 -35.94
CA GLY A 79 9.04 -19.20 -36.79
C GLY A 79 9.96 -20.41 -36.69
N ALA A 80 10.22 -20.93 -35.49
CA ALA A 80 10.97 -22.16 -35.31
C ALA A 80 10.31 -23.34 -36.03
N HIS A 81 8.98 -23.47 -35.92
CA HIS A 81 8.25 -24.54 -36.59
C HIS A 81 8.28 -24.41 -38.12
N GLU A 82 7.98 -23.23 -38.67
CA GLU A 82 7.94 -23.00 -40.12
C GLU A 82 9.33 -23.11 -40.76
N LEU A 83 10.35 -22.47 -40.18
CA LEU A 83 11.70 -22.52 -40.73
C LEU A 83 12.40 -23.88 -40.53
N CYS A 84 11.95 -24.70 -39.58
CA CYS A 84 12.54 -26.02 -39.29
C CYS A 84 11.66 -27.21 -39.73
N ALA A 85 10.47 -26.96 -40.28
CA ALA A 85 9.62 -27.96 -40.93
C ALA A 85 10.14 -28.41 -42.30
N ASP A 86 11.30 -27.90 -42.77
CA ASP A 86 12.00 -28.52 -43.88
C ASP A 86 12.41 -29.95 -43.48
N ASN A 87 11.63 -30.91 -43.97
CA ASN A 87 11.66 -32.34 -43.67
C ASN A 87 13.04 -33.00 -43.89
N LYS A 88 13.98 -32.29 -44.52
CA LYS A 88 15.37 -32.72 -44.75
C LYS A 88 16.32 -32.45 -43.58
N ARG A 89 15.91 -31.67 -42.56
CA ARG A 89 16.75 -31.28 -41.41
C ARG A 89 16.28 -31.87 -40.07
N HIS A 90 15.45 -32.91 -40.06
CA HIS A 90 15.07 -33.67 -38.86
C HIS A 90 16.20 -34.60 -38.37
N THR A 91 17.42 -34.08 -38.26
CA THR A 91 18.48 -34.76 -37.52
C THR A 91 18.43 -34.28 -36.07
N ALA A 92 18.81 -35.13 -35.12
CA ALA A 92 18.86 -34.80 -33.69
C ALA A 92 19.78 -33.59 -33.35
N SER A 93 20.52 -33.06 -34.33
CA SER A 93 21.37 -31.87 -34.20
C SER A 93 20.68 -30.55 -34.61
N ASN A 94 19.37 -30.56 -34.91
CA ASN A 94 18.66 -29.35 -35.26
C ASN A 94 18.39 -28.49 -34.01
N PRO A 95 18.92 -27.24 -33.91
CA PRO A 95 18.77 -26.40 -32.72
C PRO A 95 17.32 -26.02 -32.40
N ALA A 96 16.37 -26.20 -33.32
CA ALA A 96 14.96 -25.89 -33.09
C ALA A 96 14.22 -26.92 -32.22
N THR A 97 14.69 -28.16 -32.13
CA THR A 97 14.06 -29.17 -31.24
C THR A 97 14.31 -28.85 -29.77
N ALA A 98 15.44 -28.21 -29.45
CA ALA A 98 15.74 -27.70 -28.11
C ALA A 98 14.80 -26.55 -27.70
N PHE A 99 14.42 -25.69 -28.65
CA PHE A 99 13.43 -24.62 -28.41
C PHE A 99 12.01 -25.15 -28.26
N LEU A 100 11.62 -26.16 -29.04
CA LEU A 100 10.32 -26.81 -28.90
C LEU A 100 10.19 -27.57 -27.57
N SER A 101 11.31 -28.06 -27.02
CA SER A 101 11.34 -28.76 -25.72
C SER A 101 11.28 -27.80 -24.51
N LEU A 102 11.46 -26.49 -24.73
CA LEU A 102 11.28 -25.44 -23.72
C LEU A 102 9.79 -25.06 -23.53
N GLU A 103 8.87 -25.79 -24.17
CA GLU A 103 7.43 -25.68 -23.94
C GLU A 103 7.12 -25.84 -22.44
N SER A 104 7.04 -24.71 -21.74
CA SER A 104 6.61 -24.67 -20.35
C SER A 104 5.13 -25.07 -20.34
N PRO A 105 4.70 -26.01 -19.46
CA PRO A 105 3.30 -26.41 -19.39
C PRO A 105 2.41 -25.18 -19.28
N LYS A 106 1.38 -25.12 -20.14
CA LYS A 106 0.43 -24.02 -20.20
C LYS A 106 -0.25 -23.73 -18.84
N ASP A 107 -0.20 -24.71 -17.92
CA ASP A 107 -0.73 -24.69 -16.57
C ASP A 107 0.28 -24.25 -15.48
N ALA A 108 1.55 -23.99 -15.82
CA ALA A 108 2.60 -23.64 -14.84
C ALA A 108 2.71 -22.13 -14.54
N TYR A 109 1.91 -21.30 -15.19
CA TYR A 109 1.93 -19.84 -14.98
C TYR A 109 0.70 -19.38 -14.19
N PRO A 110 0.86 -18.37 -13.31
CA PRO A 110 -0.25 -17.84 -12.54
C PRO A 110 -1.29 -17.30 -13.53
N GLN A 111 -2.41 -18.02 -13.60
CA GLN A 111 -3.63 -17.55 -14.23
C GLN A 111 -4.01 -16.21 -13.58
N PRO A 112 -4.67 -15.29 -14.32
CA PRO A 112 -5.30 -14.14 -13.67
C PRO A 112 -6.12 -14.69 -12.52
N VAL A 113 -5.76 -14.30 -11.30
CA VAL A 113 -6.41 -14.74 -10.07
C VAL A 113 -7.90 -14.44 -10.21
N SER A 114 -8.67 -15.46 -10.57
CA SER A 114 -10.09 -15.47 -10.32
C SER A 114 -10.20 -15.42 -8.80
N ALA A 115 -11.01 -14.50 -8.27
CA ALA A 115 -11.18 -14.26 -6.84
C ALA A 115 -11.74 -15.46 -6.06
N GLU A 116 -11.87 -16.62 -6.70
CA GLU A 116 -12.43 -17.87 -6.22
C GLU A 116 -11.33 -18.91 -5.88
N ASP A 117 -10.09 -18.73 -6.36
CA ASP A 117 -8.98 -19.68 -6.18
C ASP A 117 -7.89 -19.14 -5.23
N ASP A 118 -8.26 -18.97 -3.96
CA ASP A 118 -7.43 -18.44 -2.85
C ASP A 118 -6.20 -19.28 -2.47
N LYS A 119 -5.93 -20.39 -3.16
CA LYS A 119 -4.88 -21.34 -2.75
C LYS A 119 -3.46 -20.79 -2.96
N PHE A 120 -3.26 -19.93 -3.96
CA PHE A 120 -1.96 -19.30 -4.22
C PHE A 120 -1.73 -18.07 -3.33
N LEU A 121 -2.79 -17.32 -3.02
CA LEU A 121 -2.74 -16.17 -2.11
C LEU A 121 -2.57 -16.58 -0.65
N ALA A 122 -3.10 -17.74 -0.24
CA ALA A 122 -2.90 -18.28 1.11
C ALA A 122 -1.42 -18.56 1.45
N THR A 123 -0.55 -18.71 0.44
CA THR A 123 0.89 -18.98 0.65
C THR A 123 1.72 -17.70 0.71
N ILE A 124 1.22 -16.58 0.19
CA ILE A 124 1.89 -15.27 0.26
C ILE A 124 1.32 -14.55 1.47
N GLU A 125 1.83 -14.89 2.65
CA GLU A 125 1.50 -14.11 3.85
C GLU A 125 2.26 -12.78 3.79
N PRO A 126 1.59 -11.62 3.89
CA PRO A 126 2.26 -10.33 3.89
C PRO A 126 3.26 -10.26 5.06
N PRO A 127 4.39 -9.54 4.91
CA PRO A 127 5.36 -9.44 5.99
C PRO A 127 4.67 -8.89 7.24
N ARG A 128 4.78 -9.63 8.35
CA ARG A 128 4.13 -9.31 9.64
C ARG A 128 4.78 -8.15 10.39
N ASP A 129 5.72 -7.46 9.75
CA ASP A 129 6.50 -6.36 10.33
C ASP A 129 5.68 -5.10 10.64
N TYR A 130 4.46 -5.00 10.09
CA TYR A 130 3.54 -3.88 10.36
C TYR A 130 2.57 -4.16 11.53
N ALA A 131 2.56 -5.36 12.11
CA ALA A 131 1.62 -5.70 13.17
C ALA A 131 2.01 -5.00 14.47
N THR A 132 1.07 -4.25 15.06
CA THR A 132 1.26 -3.60 16.36
C THR A 132 1.53 -4.67 17.42
N LYS A 133 2.75 -4.67 17.97
CA LYS A 133 3.15 -5.60 19.04
C LYS A 133 2.35 -5.30 20.32
N SER A 134 2.13 -6.32 21.15
CA SER A 134 1.51 -6.13 22.45
C SER A 134 2.40 -5.25 23.35
N PRO A 135 1.86 -4.54 24.37
CA PRO A 135 2.66 -3.62 25.20
C PRO A 135 3.84 -4.27 25.94
N HIS A 136 3.87 -5.60 26.03
CA HIS A 136 4.91 -6.37 26.70
C HIS A 136 5.91 -7.00 25.73
N ASP A 137 5.65 -6.95 24.42
CA ASP A 137 6.54 -7.49 23.39
C ASP A 137 7.60 -6.47 23.00
N LYS A 138 8.87 -6.84 23.20
CA LYS A 138 10.02 -6.04 22.77
C LYS A 138 10.06 -5.91 21.25
N GLY A 139 10.29 -4.69 20.78
CA GLY A 139 10.30 -4.36 19.36
C GLY A 139 11.52 -4.89 18.63
N THR A 140 11.46 -4.90 17.30
CA THR A 140 12.59 -5.23 16.41
C THR A 140 13.72 -4.19 16.47
N LEU A 141 13.48 -3.08 17.17
CA LEU A 141 14.44 -2.01 17.46
C LEU A 141 14.86 -1.98 18.94
N ASP A 142 14.47 -2.98 19.72
CA ASP A 142 14.91 -3.10 21.11
C ASP A 142 16.41 -3.46 21.15
N GLU A 143 17.15 -2.88 22.09
CA GLU A 143 18.62 -3.03 22.20
C GLU A 143 19.05 -4.48 22.46
N GLU A 144 18.14 -5.30 22.99
CA GLU A 144 18.35 -6.73 23.24
C GLU A 144 17.94 -7.62 22.04
N TYR A 145 17.41 -7.03 20.96
CA TYR A 145 16.96 -7.77 19.78
C TYR A 145 18.14 -8.45 19.06
N GLY A 146 18.16 -9.79 19.10
CA GLY A 146 19.21 -10.59 18.45
C GLY A 146 20.40 -10.92 19.34
N PHE A 147 20.42 -10.48 20.60
CA PHE A 147 21.43 -10.88 21.57
C PHE A 147 20.92 -12.00 22.47
N LYS A 148 21.65 -13.12 22.50
CA LYS A 148 21.48 -14.26 23.40
C LYS A 148 22.82 -14.54 24.08
#